data_AF-A0A9X1C732-F1
#
_entry.id   AF-A0A9X1C732-F1
#
_cell.length_a   1.000
_cell.length_b   1.000
_cell.length_c   1.000
_cell.angle_alpha   90.00
_cell.angle_beta   90.00
_cell.angle_gamma   90.00
#
_symmetry.space_group_name_H-M   'P 1'
#
loop_
_entity.id
_entity.type
_entity.pdbx_description
1 polymer ?
#
loop_
_entity_poly.entity_id
_entity_poly.type
_entity_poly.pdbx_seq_one_letter_code
_entity_poly.pdbx_strand_id
1 'polypeptide(L)'
;MPKLPMGAVAATCRVSNSTPCLISALLMLSVLPTASWAAGFIDDSHGTLTLRNYYLDRDYKDDGAKTAAREWAQAFMLNLESGYTPGTLGFGLDVRGLMGVKLDSSPDRSGTELLPVSASDKRAADEYSRLAPTAKLRFAQTTVKAGDVSIFLPFAFASPSRLLPQTFRGTALSSKDIDGLTLNTGYIDRINRRDSTDYQAMTIASPNRRFNATATTSHLAYVGGDYQVNKDLSLRVYHAEVADLYQQDTLALLHNLPVGDGVLTSDLRSFFSREDGSAKAGNVDNRNLSALFGYRLGGHRVSLGYMHSSGETATPYISGTELMGMSELTMSSDFLNAKERTWQAIYDYDFAASGVPGLKTRLRYVRGDNIELTAFNAEDRKEREFQMELGYVIQSGPLKNVGLMTRKSIYRNDFPGGAAFRDENQTRFLVLYTVALW
;
A
#
# COMPACT_ATOMS: atom_id res chain seq x y z
N MET A 1 -9.54 60.67 -8.62
CA MET A 1 -10.92 61.11 -8.29
C MET A 1 -11.44 61.95 -9.45
N PRO A 2 -12.76 62.05 -9.70
CA PRO A 2 -13.90 61.17 -9.31
C PRO A 2 -13.93 59.91 -10.23
N LYS A 3 -15.01 59.14 -10.52
CA LYS A 3 -16.25 58.72 -9.80
C LYS A 3 -16.65 57.31 -10.31
N LEU A 4 -17.67 56.69 -9.71
CA LEU A 4 -18.38 55.47 -10.18
C LEU A 4 -19.78 55.83 -10.72
N PRO A 5 -20.46 54.90 -11.41
CA PRO A 5 -21.73 54.41 -10.87
C PRO A 5 -21.87 52.87 -10.83
N MET A 6 -22.96 52.42 -10.18
CA MET A 6 -23.23 51.04 -9.72
C MET A 6 -23.90 50.13 -10.77
N GLY A 7 -23.84 48.82 -10.54
CA GLY A 7 -24.73 47.81 -11.14
C GLY A 7 -24.55 46.45 -10.47
N ALA A 8 -25.45 46.08 -9.56
CA ALA A 8 -25.37 44.83 -8.80
C ALA A 8 -26.38 43.79 -9.32
N VAL A 9 -25.95 42.51 -9.42
CA VAL A 9 -26.84 41.35 -9.53
C VAL A 9 -26.33 40.27 -8.57
N ALA A 10 -27.15 39.90 -7.59
CA ALA A 10 -26.81 38.88 -6.61
C ALA A 10 -27.37 37.51 -7.04
N ALA A 11 -26.52 36.50 -7.13
CA ALA A 11 -26.95 35.11 -7.27
C ALA A 11 -27.24 34.52 -5.88
N THR A 12 -28.50 34.17 -5.62
CA THR A 12 -28.93 33.61 -4.33
C THR A 12 -28.69 32.10 -4.27
N CYS A 13 -27.74 31.66 -3.45
CA CYS A 13 -27.57 30.24 -3.15
C CYS A 13 -28.55 29.82 -2.04
N ARG A 14 -29.51 28.95 -2.36
CA ARG A 14 -30.44 28.38 -1.37
C ARG A 14 -29.77 27.21 -0.65
N VAL A 15 -29.52 27.37 0.65
CA VAL A 15 -29.12 26.25 1.52
C VAL A 15 -30.33 25.35 1.78
N SER A 16 -30.16 24.04 1.56
CA SER A 16 -31.20 23.04 1.86
C SER A 16 -31.18 22.66 3.35
N ASN A 17 -32.31 22.83 4.03
CA ASN A 17 -32.46 22.46 5.44
C ASN A 17 -32.64 20.94 5.60
N SER A 18 -31.57 20.24 6.03
CA SER A 18 -31.63 18.84 6.47
C SER A 18 -30.71 18.53 7.67
N THR A 19 -30.32 19.56 8.41
CA THR A 19 -29.36 19.51 9.52
C THR A 19 -29.86 19.20 10.95
N PRO A 20 -31.16 19.09 11.30
CA PRO A 20 -31.56 18.95 12.71
C PRO A 20 -31.30 17.55 13.31
N CYS A 21 -31.12 16.52 12.47
CA CYS A 21 -30.98 15.14 12.93
C CYS A 21 -29.57 14.82 13.47
N LEU A 22 -28.51 15.29 12.79
CA LEU A 22 -27.11 15.08 13.18
C LEU A 22 -26.73 15.78 14.49
N ILE A 23 -27.24 17.00 14.72
CA ILE A 23 -26.97 17.76 15.95
C ILE A 23 -27.64 17.08 17.17
N SER A 24 -28.84 16.53 16.97
CA SER A 24 -29.58 15.79 18.01
C SER A 24 -28.87 14.50 18.43
N ALA A 25 -28.20 13.81 17.51
CA ALA A 25 -27.40 12.62 17.82
C ALA A 25 -26.15 12.95 18.66
N LEU A 26 -25.46 14.04 18.35
CA LEU A 26 -24.28 14.50 19.09
C LEU A 26 -24.63 14.99 20.51
N LEU A 27 -25.79 15.62 20.70
CA LEU A 27 -26.31 16.04 22.01
C LEU A 27 -26.83 14.88 22.88
N MET A 28 -27.18 13.73 22.30
CA MET A 28 -27.52 12.52 23.07
C MET A 28 -26.27 11.86 23.69
N LEU A 29 -25.09 12.00 23.08
CA LEU A 29 -23.85 11.43 23.64
C LEU A 29 -23.28 12.24 24.83
N SER A 30 -23.61 13.54 24.96
CA SER A 30 -23.03 14.40 25.99
C SER A 30 -23.73 14.34 27.36
N VAL A 31 -24.77 13.52 27.52
CA VAL A 31 -25.58 13.42 28.75
C VAL A 31 -25.46 12.04 29.44
N LEU A 32 -24.64 11.13 28.91
CA LEU A 32 -24.39 9.82 29.51
C LEU A 32 -23.21 9.87 30.51
N PRO A 33 -23.26 9.12 31.62
CA PRO A 33 -22.26 9.21 32.68
C PRO A 33 -20.88 8.74 32.19
N THR A 34 -19.92 9.67 32.16
CA THR A 34 -18.56 9.47 31.63
C THR A 34 -17.77 8.35 32.31
N ALA A 35 -18.11 8.00 33.56
CA ALA A 35 -17.42 6.97 34.34
C ALA A 35 -17.69 5.53 33.86
N SER A 36 -18.85 5.22 33.28
CA SER A 36 -19.19 3.83 32.88
C SER A 36 -18.71 3.46 31.48
N TRP A 37 -18.33 4.46 30.66
CA TRP A 37 -17.83 4.27 29.30
C TRP A 37 -16.30 4.16 29.24
N ALA A 38 -15.58 4.51 30.31
CA ALA A 38 -14.13 4.39 30.41
C ALA A 38 -13.67 2.92 30.46
N ALA A 39 -14.47 2.05 31.11
CA ALA A 39 -14.20 0.64 31.23
C ALA A 39 -14.03 -0.01 29.86
N GLY A 40 -12.92 -0.70 29.62
CA GLY A 40 -12.55 -1.25 28.31
C GLY A 40 -12.11 -0.20 27.29
N PHE A 41 -12.82 0.91 27.07
CA PHE A 41 -12.41 1.92 26.08
C PHE A 41 -11.03 2.53 26.39
N ILE A 42 -10.74 2.83 27.66
CA ILE A 42 -9.40 3.28 28.11
C ILE A 42 -8.55 2.09 28.57
N ASP A 43 -9.14 1.14 29.30
CA ASP A 43 -8.39 0.05 29.91
C ASP A 43 -7.76 -0.91 28.87
N ASP A 44 -8.46 -1.20 27.77
CA ASP A 44 -7.94 -2.01 26.66
C ASP A 44 -7.32 -1.13 25.55
N SER A 45 -7.03 0.15 25.83
CA SER A 45 -6.36 1.02 24.86
C SER A 45 -4.86 0.74 24.78
N HIS A 46 -4.27 1.01 23.61
CA HIS A 46 -2.83 0.88 23.41
C HIS A 46 -2.28 2.06 22.61
N GLY A 47 -1.12 2.56 23.03
CA GLY A 47 -0.39 3.63 22.34
C GLY A 47 0.96 3.13 21.84
N THR A 48 1.31 3.44 20.59
CA THR A 48 2.65 3.21 20.05
C THR A 48 3.22 4.47 19.40
N LEU A 49 4.52 4.68 19.56
CA LEU A 49 5.30 5.61 18.73
C LEU A 49 6.32 4.81 17.92
N THR A 50 6.24 4.91 16.60
CA THR A 50 7.24 4.35 15.69
C THR A 50 8.10 5.46 15.09
N LEU A 51 9.41 5.35 15.30
CA LEU A 51 10.44 6.16 14.68
C LEU A 51 10.97 5.43 13.44
N ARG A 52 11.05 6.13 12.30
CA ARG A 52 11.62 5.58 11.07
C ARG A 52 12.61 6.56 10.44
N ASN A 53 13.89 6.24 10.48
CA ASN A 53 14.89 6.92 9.67
C ASN A 53 14.98 6.20 8.31
N TYR A 54 14.92 6.93 7.19
CA TYR A 54 14.91 6.34 5.85
C TYR A 54 15.74 7.17 4.88
N TYR A 55 16.85 6.61 4.41
CA TYR A 55 17.61 7.08 3.25
C TYR A 55 17.24 6.26 2.01
N LEU A 56 16.90 6.92 0.92
CA LEU A 56 16.71 6.30 -0.40
C LEU A 56 17.61 7.01 -1.41
N ASP A 57 18.37 6.23 -2.17
CA ASP A 57 19.15 6.68 -3.32
C ASP A 57 18.81 5.86 -4.55
N ARG A 58 18.26 6.49 -5.58
CA ARG A 58 17.97 5.92 -6.88
C ARG A 58 18.89 6.58 -7.89
N ASP A 59 19.97 5.88 -8.22
CA ASP A 59 21.02 6.34 -9.11
C ASP A 59 20.77 5.81 -10.54
N TYR A 60 20.28 6.67 -11.44
CA TYR A 60 19.90 6.31 -12.81
C TYR A 60 21.16 6.06 -13.69
N LYS A 61 20.98 5.29 -14.77
CA LYS A 61 22.08 4.79 -15.63
C LYS A 61 21.88 5.09 -17.13
N ASP A 62 20.85 5.84 -17.47
CA ASP A 62 20.57 6.40 -18.78
C ASP A 62 20.89 7.90 -18.83
N ASP A 63 20.98 8.47 -20.04
CA ASP A 63 21.33 9.88 -20.29
C ASP A 63 20.17 10.87 -20.01
N GLY A 64 19.23 10.51 -19.14
CA GLY A 64 18.07 11.32 -18.80
C GLY A 64 18.42 12.52 -17.90
N ALA A 65 17.75 13.66 -18.12
CA ALA A 65 18.03 14.94 -17.46
C ALA A 65 18.08 14.90 -15.91
N LYS A 66 17.46 13.90 -15.28
CA LYS A 66 17.55 13.62 -13.84
C LYS A 66 18.40 12.37 -13.62
N THR A 67 19.61 12.57 -13.09
CA THR A 67 20.60 11.50 -12.87
C THR A 67 20.37 10.72 -11.57
N ALA A 68 19.69 11.29 -10.57
CA ALA A 68 19.29 10.56 -9.37
C ALA A 68 17.95 11.05 -8.77
N ALA A 69 17.29 10.19 -8.00
CA ALA A 69 16.35 10.61 -6.96
C ALA A 69 16.89 10.13 -5.60
N ARG A 70 17.28 11.05 -4.74
CA ARG A 70 18.01 10.78 -3.50
C ARG A 70 17.55 11.71 -2.39
N GLU A 71 17.00 11.13 -1.33
CA GLU A 71 16.46 11.85 -0.19
C GLU A 71 16.70 11.08 1.12
N TRP A 72 16.84 11.82 2.21
CA TRP A 72 16.96 11.30 3.56
C TRP A 72 15.92 11.98 4.45
N ALA A 73 15.16 11.20 5.22
CA ALA A 73 14.11 11.72 6.07
C ALA A 73 13.92 10.91 7.36
N GLN A 74 13.32 11.55 8.35
CA GLN A 74 12.92 10.98 9.64
C GLN A 74 11.39 11.02 9.77
N ALA A 75 10.79 9.92 10.20
CA ALA A 75 9.36 9.81 10.48
C ALA A 75 9.08 9.59 11.98
N PHE A 76 7.93 10.12 12.39
CA PHE A 76 7.28 9.90 13.68
C PHE A 76 5.86 9.44 13.39
N MET A 77 5.49 8.25 13.86
CA MET A 77 4.18 7.65 13.63
C MET A 77 3.59 7.23 14.98
N LEU A 78 2.71 8.08 15.49
CA LEU A 78 1.93 7.85 16.71
C LEU A 78 0.65 7.10 16.32
N ASN A 79 0.42 5.90 16.86
CA ASN A 79 -0.86 5.22 16.75
C ASN A 79 -1.47 5.10 18.16
N LEU A 80 -2.65 5.66 18.35
CA LEU A 80 -3.44 5.53 19.57
C LEU A 80 -4.72 4.77 19.22
N GLU A 81 -4.92 3.60 19.80
CA GLU A 81 -6.11 2.79 19.59
C GLU A 81 -6.85 2.64 20.91
N SER A 82 -8.11 3.06 20.99
CA SER A 82 -8.95 2.77 22.17
C SER A 82 -9.22 1.27 22.28
N GLY A 83 -9.71 0.81 23.42
CA GLY A 83 -10.48 -0.44 23.46
C GLY A 83 -11.86 -0.28 22.82
N TYR A 84 -12.81 -1.09 23.28
CA TYR A 84 -14.22 -0.96 22.94
C TYR A 84 -15.05 -0.76 24.20
N THR A 85 -16.07 0.09 24.12
CA THR A 85 -17.03 0.30 25.22
C THR A 85 -17.78 -0.98 25.57
N PRO A 86 -18.23 -1.19 26.82
CA PRO A 86 -18.94 -2.41 27.21
C PRO A 86 -20.33 -2.48 26.58
N GLY A 87 -20.80 -3.71 26.29
CA GLY A 87 -22.15 -3.99 25.80
C GLY A 87 -22.18 -4.77 24.48
N THR A 88 -23.39 -5.02 23.96
CA THR A 88 -23.62 -5.75 22.70
C THR A 88 -23.01 -5.04 21.49
N LEU A 89 -23.04 -3.71 21.49
CA LEU A 89 -22.34 -2.85 20.53
C LEU A 89 -21.20 -2.15 21.25
N GLY A 90 -19.97 -2.52 20.93
CA GLY A 90 -18.78 -1.84 21.42
C GLY A 90 -18.40 -0.71 20.47
N PHE A 91 -18.18 0.49 20.99
CA PHE A 91 -17.71 1.65 20.24
C PHE A 91 -16.25 1.97 20.61
N GLY A 92 -15.49 2.51 19.67
CA GLY A 92 -14.08 2.86 19.85
C GLY A 92 -13.64 3.98 18.90
N LEU A 93 -12.44 4.50 19.12
CA LEU A 93 -11.78 5.49 18.29
C LEU A 93 -10.28 5.16 18.17
N ASP A 94 -9.79 5.10 16.93
CA ASP A 94 -8.36 5.07 16.64
C ASP A 94 -7.92 6.45 16.12
N VAL A 95 -6.70 6.87 16.45
CA VAL A 95 -6.08 8.10 15.95
C VAL A 95 -4.64 7.82 15.56
N ARG A 96 -4.29 8.12 14.30
CA ARG A 96 -2.91 8.09 13.82
C ARG A 96 -2.38 9.51 13.61
N GLY A 97 -1.29 9.86 14.28
CA GLY A 97 -0.51 11.07 14.04
C GLY A 97 0.73 10.73 13.24
N LEU A 98 0.86 11.26 12.04
CA LEU A 98 1.94 10.92 11.11
C LEU A 98 2.71 12.21 10.77
N MET A 99 4.03 12.21 10.95
CA MET A 99 4.91 13.34 10.64
C MET A 99 6.21 12.85 9.99
N GLY A 100 6.63 13.52 8.92
CA GLY A 100 7.92 13.33 8.26
C GLY A 100 8.73 14.63 8.23
N VAL A 101 10.03 14.53 8.45
CA VAL A 101 11.00 15.64 8.48
C VAL A 101 12.16 15.32 7.54
N LYS A 102 12.53 16.26 6.68
CA LYS A 102 13.66 16.16 5.76
C LYS A 102 14.99 16.25 6.52
N LEU A 103 15.94 15.40 6.14
CA LEU A 103 17.34 15.46 6.56
C LEU A 103 18.27 15.82 5.39
N ASP A 104 18.00 15.30 4.19
CA ASP A 104 18.62 15.72 2.91
C ASP A 104 17.62 15.63 1.76
N SER A 105 17.55 16.66 0.93
CA SER A 105 16.93 16.65 -0.41
C SER A 105 17.32 17.95 -1.14
N SER A 106 17.19 17.94 -2.45
CA SER A 106 17.54 19.06 -3.35
C SER A 106 16.70 19.01 -4.63
N PRO A 107 16.45 20.14 -5.33
CA PRO A 107 15.59 20.15 -6.52
C PRO A 107 15.98 19.15 -7.63
N ASP A 108 17.28 18.92 -7.80
CA ASP A 108 17.84 17.96 -8.74
C ASP A 108 17.60 16.50 -8.33
N ARG A 109 17.49 16.19 -7.04
CA ARG A 109 17.38 14.81 -6.50
C ARG A 109 16.09 14.50 -5.74
N SER A 110 15.14 15.42 -5.64
CA SER A 110 13.88 15.21 -4.92
C SER A 110 12.98 14.12 -5.54
N GLY A 111 11.88 13.76 -4.90
CA GLY A 111 10.85 12.92 -5.54
C GLY A 111 11.16 11.43 -5.49
N THR A 112 11.72 10.98 -4.37
CA THR A 112 11.74 9.57 -3.98
C THR A 112 10.39 9.11 -3.38
N GLU A 113 9.46 10.04 -3.16
CA GLU A 113 8.21 9.87 -2.41
C GLU A 113 8.44 9.58 -0.90
N LEU A 114 9.62 9.93 -0.36
CA LEU A 114 9.82 10.06 1.09
C LEU A 114 9.29 11.40 1.63
N LEU A 115 9.18 12.42 0.76
CA LEU A 115 8.79 13.79 1.09
C LEU A 115 7.86 14.33 -0.02
N PRO A 116 6.86 15.18 0.30
CA PRO A 116 6.09 15.92 -0.71
C PRO A 116 7.00 16.85 -1.52
N VAL A 117 6.79 16.92 -2.84
CA VAL A 117 7.60 17.76 -3.74
C VAL A 117 6.75 18.84 -4.40
N SER A 118 7.22 20.09 -4.28
CA SER A 118 6.64 21.26 -4.93
C SER A 118 6.67 21.13 -6.46
N ALA A 119 5.52 21.34 -7.09
CA ALA A 119 5.39 21.25 -8.54
C ALA A 119 6.14 22.39 -9.28
N SER A 120 6.29 23.56 -8.67
CA SER A 120 6.84 24.77 -9.30
C SER A 120 8.37 24.81 -9.34
N ASP A 121 9.03 24.48 -8.22
CA ASP A 121 10.49 24.61 -8.04
C ASP A 121 11.20 23.28 -7.70
N LYS A 122 10.45 22.17 -7.66
CA LYS A 122 10.92 20.80 -7.37
C LYS A 122 11.55 20.62 -5.99
N ARG A 123 11.38 21.58 -5.07
CA ARG A 123 11.84 21.44 -3.68
C ARG A 123 10.98 20.44 -2.92
N ALA A 124 11.62 19.54 -2.19
CA ALA A 124 10.95 18.73 -1.19
C ALA A 124 10.67 19.56 0.07
N ALA A 125 9.49 19.37 0.67
CA ALA A 125 9.10 20.03 1.91
C ALA A 125 10.11 19.76 3.05
N ASP A 126 10.30 20.72 3.95
CA ASP A 126 11.15 20.53 5.14
C ASP A 126 10.50 19.59 6.16
N GLU A 127 9.17 19.67 6.29
CA GLU A 127 8.34 18.76 7.07
C GLU A 127 6.96 18.60 6.44
N TYR A 128 6.27 17.51 6.79
CA TYR A 128 4.86 17.30 6.46
C TYR A 128 4.19 16.43 7.53
N SER A 129 2.92 16.68 7.81
CA SER A 129 2.19 15.92 8.81
C SER A 129 0.70 15.79 8.49
N ARG A 130 0.06 14.75 9.04
CA ARG A 130 -1.37 14.50 8.92
C ARG A 130 -1.91 13.74 10.13
N LEU A 131 -3.15 14.07 10.50
CA LEU A 131 -3.91 13.39 11.55
C LEU A 131 -5.01 12.53 10.92
N ALA A 132 -5.13 11.31 11.39
CA ALA A 132 -5.89 10.24 10.75
C ALA A 132 -6.80 9.53 11.78
N PRO A 133 -7.98 10.09 12.09
CA PRO A 133 -8.95 9.49 13.00
C PRO A 133 -9.82 8.42 12.33
N THR A 134 -10.22 7.40 13.09
CA THR A 134 -11.12 6.32 12.65
C THR A 134 -12.08 5.94 13.77
N ALA A 135 -13.37 6.14 13.55
CA ALA A 135 -14.39 5.57 14.43
C ALA A 135 -14.48 4.06 14.20
N LYS A 136 -14.59 3.26 15.26
CA LYS A 136 -14.75 1.81 15.17
C LYS A 136 -15.97 1.32 15.97
N LEU A 137 -16.66 0.33 15.42
CA LEU A 137 -17.76 -0.39 16.04
C LEU A 137 -17.46 -1.89 16.02
N ARG A 138 -17.88 -2.62 17.05
CA ARG A 138 -17.80 -4.09 17.13
C ARG A 138 -19.13 -4.67 17.58
N PHE A 139 -19.56 -5.73 16.90
CA PHE A 139 -20.68 -6.59 17.25
C PHE A 139 -20.23 -8.04 17.03
N ALA A 140 -20.27 -8.88 18.07
CA ALA A 140 -19.67 -10.23 18.03
C ALA A 140 -18.22 -10.19 17.48
N GLN A 141 -17.88 -11.00 16.47
CA GLN A 141 -16.59 -10.95 15.77
C GLN A 141 -16.61 -10.09 14.49
N THR A 142 -17.66 -9.29 14.29
CA THR A 142 -17.74 -8.26 13.24
C THR A 142 -17.24 -6.92 13.75
N THR A 143 -16.36 -6.29 12.98
CA THR A 143 -15.85 -4.93 13.20
C THR A 143 -16.16 -4.05 11.99
N VAL A 144 -16.52 -2.80 12.25
CA VAL A 144 -16.69 -1.75 11.25
C VAL A 144 -15.75 -0.60 11.63
N LYS A 145 -14.95 -0.12 10.68
CA LYS A 145 -14.08 1.05 10.82
C LYS A 145 -14.46 2.10 9.78
N ALA A 146 -14.63 3.35 10.19
CA ALA A 146 -14.99 4.47 9.32
C ALA A 146 -14.12 5.70 9.61
N GLY A 147 -13.49 6.26 8.57
CA GLY A 147 -12.49 7.34 8.70
C GLY A 147 -11.23 7.04 7.90
N ASP A 148 -10.05 7.26 8.50
CA ASP A 148 -8.74 6.94 7.91
C ASP A 148 -8.40 5.44 8.04
N VAL A 149 -8.84 4.65 7.07
CA VAL A 149 -8.62 3.19 7.05
C VAL A 149 -7.36 2.82 6.26
N SER A 150 -6.76 1.68 6.60
CA SER A 150 -5.73 1.03 5.77
C SER A 150 -6.30 -0.23 5.14
N ILE A 151 -6.03 -0.42 3.85
CA ILE A 151 -6.44 -1.61 3.09
C ILE A 151 -5.20 -2.45 2.85
N PHE A 152 -5.24 -3.73 3.20
CA PHE A 152 -4.16 -4.70 2.98
C PHE A 152 -4.74 -5.92 2.26
N LEU A 153 -5.40 -5.66 1.13
CA LEU A 153 -6.12 -6.64 0.32
C LEU A 153 -5.46 -6.76 -1.07
N PRO A 154 -5.66 -7.86 -1.82
CA PRO A 154 -4.84 -8.15 -2.99
C PRO A 154 -4.82 -7.06 -4.07
N PHE A 155 -5.99 -6.51 -4.35
CA PHE A 155 -6.26 -5.49 -5.37
C PHE A 155 -5.89 -4.06 -4.92
N ALA A 156 -5.64 -3.86 -3.62
CA ALA A 156 -5.28 -2.56 -3.03
C ALA A 156 -4.48 -2.77 -1.73
N PHE A 157 -3.15 -2.75 -1.86
CA PHE A 157 -2.24 -2.78 -0.72
C PHE A 157 -1.75 -1.36 -0.39
N ALA A 158 -2.07 -0.88 0.81
CA ALA A 158 -1.61 0.39 1.34
C ALA A 158 -0.08 0.39 1.45
N SER A 159 0.59 1.07 0.52
CA SER A 159 2.03 0.99 0.32
C SER A 159 2.82 1.37 1.60
N PRO A 160 3.62 0.44 2.17
CA PRO A 160 4.50 0.71 3.30
C PRO A 160 5.91 1.15 2.85
N SER A 161 6.16 1.22 1.53
CA SER A 161 7.51 1.20 0.96
C SER A 161 8.26 2.55 0.97
N ARG A 162 7.74 3.57 1.67
CA ARG A 162 8.32 4.92 1.84
C ARG A 162 8.32 5.36 3.32
N LEU A 163 8.42 6.67 3.58
CA LEU A 163 8.59 7.22 4.92
C LEU A 163 7.34 7.00 5.79
N LEU A 164 6.21 7.57 5.39
CA LEU A 164 4.91 7.41 6.04
C LEU A 164 4.02 6.41 5.28
N PRO A 165 3.06 5.74 5.96
CA PRO A 165 2.12 4.85 5.30
C PRO A 165 1.12 5.62 4.44
N GLN A 166 0.76 5.00 3.31
CA GLN A 166 -0.46 5.35 2.59
C GLN A 166 -1.71 4.94 3.40
N THR A 167 -2.77 5.73 3.32
CA THR A 167 -4.08 5.39 3.91
C THR A 167 -5.22 5.80 2.97
N PHE A 168 -6.45 5.45 3.34
CA PHE A 168 -7.66 5.69 2.56
C PHE A 168 -8.73 6.32 3.43
N ARG A 169 -9.69 7.01 2.82
CA ARG A 169 -10.94 7.42 3.48
C ARG A 169 -12.07 6.51 3.05
N GLY A 170 -12.86 6.06 4.01
CA GLY A 170 -14.08 5.32 3.75
C GLY A 170 -14.54 4.51 4.94
N THR A 171 -15.30 3.46 4.66
CA THR A 171 -15.78 2.48 5.63
C THR A 171 -15.34 1.09 5.21
N ALA A 172 -14.77 0.33 6.14
CA ALA A 172 -14.41 -1.07 5.97
C ALA A 172 -15.08 -1.92 7.06
N LEU A 173 -15.59 -3.09 6.67
CA LEU A 173 -16.17 -4.10 7.55
C LEU A 173 -15.37 -5.39 7.42
N SER A 174 -15.03 -6.01 8.55
CA SER A 174 -14.44 -7.35 8.62
C SER A 174 -15.19 -8.20 9.64
N SER A 175 -15.60 -9.41 9.27
CA SER A 175 -16.32 -10.36 10.12
C SER A 175 -15.59 -11.69 10.19
N LYS A 176 -15.53 -12.27 11.39
CA LYS A 176 -15.02 -13.63 11.67
C LYS A 176 -16.07 -14.50 12.36
N ASP A 177 -17.35 -14.19 12.18
CA ASP A 177 -18.46 -14.91 12.83
C ASP A 177 -18.75 -16.29 12.20
N ILE A 178 -17.99 -16.69 11.17
CA ILE A 178 -18.03 -18.02 10.54
C ILE A 178 -16.65 -18.66 10.67
N ASP A 179 -16.59 -19.86 11.25
CA ASP A 179 -15.33 -20.55 11.51
C ASP A 179 -14.46 -20.72 10.25
N GLY A 180 -13.19 -20.31 10.36
CA GLY A 180 -12.21 -20.33 9.27
C GLY A 180 -12.38 -19.21 8.23
N LEU A 181 -13.49 -18.47 8.20
CA LEU A 181 -13.75 -17.42 7.21
C LEU A 181 -13.58 -16.02 7.81
N THR A 182 -12.72 -15.20 7.21
CA THR A 182 -12.73 -13.75 7.41
C THR A 182 -13.40 -13.09 6.21
N LEU A 183 -14.66 -12.68 6.36
CA LEU A 183 -15.37 -11.87 5.35
C LEU A 183 -14.89 -10.42 5.44
N ASN A 184 -14.66 -9.77 4.31
CA ASN A 184 -14.24 -8.38 4.23
C ASN A 184 -15.03 -7.65 3.13
N THR A 185 -15.53 -6.45 3.43
CA THR A 185 -16.17 -5.55 2.45
C THR A 185 -15.90 -4.10 2.81
N GLY A 186 -16.00 -3.18 1.85
CA GLY A 186 -15.79 -1.77 2.11
C GLY A 186 -16.19 -0.86 0.96
N TYR A 187 -16.34 0.41 1.29
CA TYR A 187 -16.59 1.51 0.38
C TYR A 187 -15.60 2.63 0.70
N ILE A 188 -14.78 3.00 -0.28
CA ILE A 188 -13.58 3.81 -0.12
C ILE A 188 -13.66 4.96 -1.12
N ASP A 189 -13.62 6.21 -0.67
CA ASP A 189 -13.86 7.36 -1.54
C ASP A 189 -12.60 8.19 -1.84
N ARG A 190 -11.59 8.17 -0.96
CA ARG A 190 -10.33 8.93 -1.16
C ARG A 190 -9.11 8.13 -0.74
N ILE A 191 -7.96 8.59 -1.22
CA ILE A 191 -6.64 8.08 -0.88
C ILE A 191 -5.76 9.20 -0.34
N ASN A 192 -4.98 8.94 0.71
CA ASN A 192 -3.95 9.83 1.21
C ASN A 192 -2.59 9.17 0.94
N ARG A 193 -1.82 9.75 0.01
CA ARG A 193 -0.57 9.17 -0.49
C ARG A 193 0.55 9.25 0.55
N ARG A 194 1.54 8.38 0.44
CA ARG A 194 2.70 8.29 1.35
C ARG A 194 3.52 9.59 1.46
N ASP A 195 3.46 10.41 0.43
CA ASP A 195 4.11 11.70 0.22
C ASP A 195 3.10 12.87 0.14
N SER A 196 1.92 12.75 0.74
CA SER A 196 0.94 13.84 0.85
C SER A 196 0.45 14.05 2.28
N THR A 197 -0.27 15.16 2.49
CA THR A 197 -1.00 15.49 3.71
C THR A 197 -2.52 15.39 3.54
N ASP A 198 -3.03 15.45 2.30
CA ASP A 198 -4.46 15.57 1.98
C ASP A 198 -5.10 14.30 1.36
N TYR A 199 -6.43 14.28 1.38
CA TYR A 199 -7.24 13.21 0.79
C TYR A 199 -7.61 13.51 -0.66
N GLN A 200 -7.03 12.75 -1.57
CA GLN A 200 -7.12 12.95 -3.02
C GLN A 200 -8.09 11.95 -3.65
N ALA A 201 -8.63 12.30 -4.83
CA ALA A 201 -9.38 11.36 -5.64
C ALA A 201 -8.48 10.18 -6.08
N MET A 202 -9.04 8.97 -6.08
CA MET A 202 -8.33 7.80 -6.58
C MET A 202 -8.26 7.85 -8.11
N THR A 203 -7.16 7.33 -8.64
CA THR A 203 -6.78 7.33 -10.06
C THR A 203 -6.18 5.96 -10.39
N ILE A 204 -6.22 5.55 -11.66
CA ILE A 204 -5.54 4.33 -12.11
C ILE A 204 -4.02 4.58 -12.25
N ALA A 205 -3.20 3.60 -11.85
CA ALA A 205 -1.76 3.66 -12.05
C ALA A 205 -1.42 3.56 -13.55
N SER A 206 -0.62 4.50 -14.07
CA SER A 206 -0.21 4.51 -15.48
C SER A 206 1.31 4.71 -15.67
N PRO A 207 2.18 3.87 -15.07
CA PRO A 207 3.55 3.75 -15.55
C PRO A 207 3.53 3.32 -17.03
N ASN A 208 4.55 3.72 -17.79
CA ASN A 208 4.63 3.47 -19.24
C ASN A 208 3.37 3.90 -20.04
N ARG A 209 2.57 4.85 -19.52
CA ARG A 209 1.34 5.35 -20.15
C ARG A 209 0.33 4.24 -20.49
N ARG A 210 0.30 3.16 -19.69
CA ARG A 210 -0.57 1.98 -19.89
C ARG A 210 -2.07 2.34 -19.94
N PHE A 211 -2.48 3.37 -19.21
CA PHE A 211 -3.88 3.82 -19.06
C PHE A 211 -3.99 5.36 -19.02
N ASN A 212 -5.22 5.89 -19.00
CA ASN A 212 -5.46 7.32 -18.80
C ASN A 212 -5.12 7.78 -17.36
N ALA A 213 -3.93 8.36 -17.18
CA ALA A 213 -3.41 8.78 -15.87
C ALA A 213 -4.21 9.88 -15.16
N THR A 214 -5.05 10.65 -15.88
CA THR A 214 -5.90 11.70 -15.29
C THR A 214 -7.31 11.20 -14.95
N ALA A 215 -7.64 9.95 -15.27
CA ALA A 215 -8.93 9.36 -14.98
C ALA A 215 -9.12 9.13 -13.47
N THR A 216 -10.10 9.80 -12.89
CA THR A 216 -10.49 9.68 -11.49
C THR A 216 -11.72 8.80 -11.32
N THR A 217 -11.76 8.06 -10.22
CA THR A 217 -12.97 7.35 -9.76
C THR A 217 -13.69 8.12 -8.65
N SER A 218 -14.98 7.87 -8.50
CA SER A 218 -15.75 8.30 -7.33
C SER A 218 -15.43 7.45 -6.09
N HIS A 219 -15.17 6.15 -6.26
CA HIS A 219 -14.94 5.20 -5.16
C HIS A 219 -14.32 3.86 -5.59
N LEU A 220 -13.80 3.13 -4.60
CA LEU A 220 -13.51 1.70 -4.63
C LEU A 220 -14.55 1.01 -3.75
N ALA A 221 -15.33 0.07 -4.30
CA ALA A 221 -16.16 -0.86 -3.55
C ALA A 221 -15.55 -2.27 -3.64
N TYR A 222 -15.64 -3.07 -2.58
CA TYR A 222 -15.17 -4.46 -2.62
C TYR A 222 -15.93 -5.40 -1.70
N VAL A 223 -15.91 -6.69 -2.03
CA VAL A 223 -16.41 -7.78 -1.20
C VAL A 223 -15.56 -9.04 -1.43
N GLY A 224 -15.36 -9.84 -0.39
CA GLY A 224 -14.65 -11.11 -0.50
C GLY A 224 -14.28 -11.68 0.87
N GLY A 225 -13.34 -12.62 0.88
CA GLY A 225 -12.83 -13.18 2.13
C GLY A 225 -11.64 -14.11 1.98
N ASP A 226 -11.04 -14.35 3.14
CA ASP A 226 -9.99 -15.34 3.38
C ASP A 226 -10.62 -16.56 4.06
N TYR A 227 -10.44 -17.76 3.51
CA TYR A 227 -10.95 -19.01 4.08
C TYR A 227 -9.82 -19.99 4.40
N GLN A 228 -9.62 -20.28 5.68
CA GLN A 228 -8.69 -21.29 6.17
C GLN A 228 -9.37 -22.66 6.11
N VAL A 229 -9.14 -23.40 5.02
CA VAL A 229 -9.76 -24.73 4.78
C VAL A 229 -9.28 -25.75 5.82
N ASN A 230 -7.99 -25.72 6.14
CA ASN A 230 -7.34 -26.50 7.20
C ASN A 230 -6.00 -25.84 7.57
N LYS A 231 -5.20 -26.45 8.46
CA LYS A 231 -3.90 -25.90 8.91
C LYS A 231 -2.85 -25.68 7.80
N ASP A 232 -2.99 -26.34 6.65
CA ASP A 232 -2.02 -26.34 5.56
C ASP A 232 -2.51 -25.54 4.33
N LEU A 233 -3.82 -25.34 4.18
CA LEU A 233 -4.46 -24.73 3.01
C LEU A 233 -5.35 -23.54 3.37
N SER A 234 -5.08 -22.39 2.76
CA SER A 234 -5.96 -21.21 2.76
C SER A 234 -6.31 -20.77 1.35
N LEU A 235 -7.56 -20.34 1.16
CA LEU A 235 -8.09 -19.79 -0.09
C LEU A 235 -8.47 -18.32 0.12
N ARG A 236 -8.45 -17.54 -0.95
CA ARG A 236 -8.83 -16.13 -0.95
C ARG A 236 -9.61 -15.81 -2.22
N VAL A 237 -10.75 -15.14 -2.07
CA VAL A 237 -11.61 -14.71 -3.18
C VAL A 237 -12.07 -13.28 -2.93
N TYR A 238 -11.90 -12.40 -3.90
CA TYR A 238 -12.37 -11.01 -3.85
C TYR A 238 -12.91 -10.54 -5.19
N HIS A 239 -13.92 -9.67 -5.12
CA HIS A 239 -14.35 -8.79 -6.21
C HIS A 239 -14.17 -7.34 -5.76
N ALA A 240 -13.60 -6.51 -6.63
CA ALA A 240 -13.41 -5.07 -6.41
C ALA A 240 -13.84 -4.26 -7.63
N GLU A 241 -14.65 -3.24 -7.42
CA GLU A 241 -15.05 -2.23 -8.40
C GLU A 241 -14.31 -0.93 -8.10
N VAL A 242 -13.59 -0.39 -9.08
CA VAL A 242 -13.02 0.96 -9.05
C VAL A 242 -13.81 1.78 -10.06
N ALA A 243 -14.91 2.37 -9.58
CA ALA A 243 -16.03 2.85 -10.40
C ALA A 243 -15.58 3.73 -11.57
N ASP A 244 -16.11 3.48 -12.76
CA ASP A 244 -15.76 4.10 -14.05
C ASP A 244 -14.31 3.87 -14.54
N LEU A 245 -13.48 3.08 -13.85
CA LEU A 245 -12.10 2.78 -14.27
C LEU A 245 -11.95 1.31 -14.65
N TYR A 246 -12.12 0.41 -13.68
CA TYR A 246 -12.00 -1.03 -13.89
C TYR A 246 -12.65 -1.80 -12.74
N GLN A 247 -12.96 -3.07 -12.98
CA GLN A 247 -13.31 -4.05 -11.97
C GLN A 247 -12.30 -5.20 -11.99
N GLN A 248 -12.00 -5.78 -10.82
CA GLN A 248 -10.97 -6.80 -10.66
C GLN A 248 -11.44 -7.93 -9.74
N ASP A 249 -11.48 -9.14 -10.29
CA ASP A 249 -11.69 -10.38 -9.56
C ASP A 249 -10.32 -10.96 -9.16
N THR A 250 -10.15 -11.31 -7.88
CA THR A 250 -8.94 -11.99 -7.36
C THR A 250 -9.26 -13.38 -6.85
N LEU A 251 -8.44 -14.36 -7.25
CA LEU A 251 -8.39 -15.70 -6.65
C LEU A 251 -6.96 -15.97 -6.17
N ALA A 252 -6.78 -16.44 -4.94
CA ALA A 252 -5.50 -16.94 -4.48
C ALA A 252 -5.62 -18.20 -3.60
N LEU A 253 -4.56 -19.01 -3.63
CA LEU A 253 -4.41 -20.24 -2.87
C LEU A 253 -3.00 -20.29 -2.29
N LEU A 254 -2.91 -20.55 -0.98
CA LEU A 254 -1.64 -20.81 -0.30
C LEU A 254 -1.72 -22.19 0.35
N HIS A 255 -0.78 -23.07 -0.01
CA HIS A 255 -0.68 -24.43 0.50
C HIS A 255 0.72 -24.72 1.05
N ASN A 256 0.82 -25.32 2.23
CA ASN A 256 2.07 -25.72 2.87
C ASN A 256 2.12 -27.24 3.07
N LEU A 257 2.90 -27.94 2.24
CA LEU A 257 3.09 -29.38 2.32
C LEU A 257 4.38 -29.72 3.09
N PRO A 258 4.32 -30.41 4.24
CA PRO A 258 5.51 -30.99 4.86
C PRO A 258 6.14 -32.06 3.94
N VAL A 259 7.44 -31.94 3.66
CA VAL A 259 8.20 -32.88 2.82
C VAL A 259 9.58 -33.11 3.44
N GLY A 260 9.77 -34.29 4.04
CA GLY A 260 10.92 -34.56 4.91
C GLY A 260 10.95 -33.61 6.10
N ASP A 261 12.14 -33.12 6.45
CA ASP A 261 12.34 -32.12 7.51
C ASP A 261 12.00 -30.68 7.07
N GLY A 262 11.49 -30.50 5.85
CA GLY A 262 11.19 -29.21 5.25
C GLY A 262 9.71 -29.02 4.92
N VAL A 263 9.38 -27.84 4.38
CA VAL A 263 8.03 -27.48 3.93
C VAL A 263 8.10 -26.92 2.51
N LEU A 264 7.31 -27.49 1.61
CA LEU A 264 7.04 -26.98 0.28
C LEU A 264 5.79 -26.09 0.32
N THR A 265 5.97 -24.79 0.17
CA THR A 265 4.90 -23.81 -0.02
C THR A 265 4.56 -23.71 -1.52
N SER A 266 3.26 -23.69 -1.84
CA SER A 266 2.70 -23.32 -3.14
C SER A 266 1.82 -22.08 -2.95
N ASP A 267 2.18 -20.96 -3.57
CA ASP A 267 1.45 -19.69 -3.56
C ASP A 267 0.97 -19.40 -4.99
N LEU A 268 -0.33 -19.52 -5.24
CA LEU A 268 -0.96 -19.30 -6.54
C LEU A 268 -1.85 -18.06 -6.45
N ARG A 269 -1.66 -17.07 -7.32
CA ARG A 269 -2.45 -15.83 -7.32
C ARG A 269 -2.89 -15.47 -8.73
N SER A 270 -4.15 -15.09 -8.89
CA SER A 270 -4.80 -14.75 -10.15
C SER A 270 -5.59 -13.45 -10.01
N PHE A 271 -5.42 -12.53 -10.95
CA PHE A 271 -6.20 -11.31 -11.08
C PHE A 271 -6.83 -11.28 -12.48
N PHE A 272 -8.13 -11.04 -12.55
CA PHE A 272 -8.88 -10.88 -13.78
C PHE A 272 -9.50 -9.49 -13.78
N SER A 273 -9.13 -8.65 -14.73
CA SER A 273 -9.55 -7.25 -14.79
C SER A 273 -10.21 -6.94 -16.12
N ARG A 274 -11.32 -6.21 -16.05
CA ARG A 274 -12.05 -5.65 -17.20
C ARG A 274 -12.42 -4.19 -16.92
N GLU A 275 -12.77 -3.42 -17.93
CA GLU A 275 -13.24 -2.05 -17.73
C GLU A 275 -14.55 -2.01 -16.90
N ASP A 276 -14.84 -0.83 -16.37
CA ASP A 276 -16.06 -0.59 -15.58
C ASP A 276 -16.72 0.74 -15.96
N GLY A 277 -18.06 0.79 -15.82
CA GLY A 277 -18.87 1.99 -15.97
C GLY A 277 -18.63 2.71 -17.30
N SER A 278 -18.22 3.99 -17.21
CA SER A 278 -17.88 4.82 -18.37
C SER A 278 -16.45 4.64 -18.91
N ALA A 279 -15.69 3.64 -18.43
CA ALA A 279 -14.37 3.24 -18.93
C ALA A 279 -13.37 4.42 -19.09
N LYS A 280 -13.35 5.35 -18.13
CA LYS A 280 -12.52 6.58 -18.17
C LYS A 280 -11.01 6.28 -18.23
N ALA A 281 -10.60 5.09 -17.76
CA ALA A 281 -9.23 4.58 -17.84
C ALA A 281 -8.77 4.28 -19.28
N GLY A 282 -9.71 4.08 -20.22
CA GLY A 282 -9.50 3.43 -21.51
C GLY A 282 -9.94 1.96 -21.47
N ASN A 283 -9.53 1.19 -22.48
CA ASN A 283 -9.69 -0.27 -22.49
C ASN A 283 -8.96 -0.88 -21.29
N VAL A 284 -9.52 -1.94 -20.71
CA VAL A 284 -8.87 -2.76 -19.69
C VAL A 284 -9.26 -4.21 -19.97
N ASP A 285 -8.33 -5.02 -20.45
CA ASP A 285 -8.49 -6.48 -20.58
C ASP A 285 -7.19 -7.13 -20.10
N ASN A 286 -7.21 -7.67 -18.89
CA ASN A 286 -6.04 -8.30 -18.31
C ASN A 286 -6.38 -9.54 -17.47
N ARG A 287 -5.58 -10.58 -17.64
CA ARG A 287 -5.53 -11.75 -16.77
C ARG A 287 -4.08 -11.96 -16.36
N ASN A 288 -3.79 -11.72 -15.10
CA ASN A 288 -2.48 -11.92 -14.49
C ASN A 288 -2.53 -13.20 -13.65
N LEU A 289 -1.86 -14.25 -14.11
CA LEU A 289 -1.81 -15.54 -13.44
C LEU A 289 -0.40 -15.80 -12.94
N SER A 290 -0.25 -16.23 -11.68
CA SER A 290 1.07 -16.44 -11.08
C SER A 290 1.11 -17.65 -10.15
N ALA A 291 2.28 -18.29 -10.11
CA ALA A 291 2.60 -19.41 -9.24
C ALA A 291 4.02 -19.25 -8.70
N LEU A 292 4.17 -19.31 -7.38
CA LEU A 292 5.44 -19.26 -6.66
C LEU A 292 5.55 -20.49 -5.75
N PHE A 293 6.51 -21.35 -6.05
CA PHE A 293 6.82 -22.53 -5.23
C PHE A 293 8.08 -22.26 -4.41
N GLY A 294 8.08 -22.63 -3.14
CA GLY A 294 9.24 -22.44 -2.27
C GLY A 294 9.45 -23.58 -1.29
N TYR A 295 10.67 -24.10 -1.21
CA TYR A 295 11.03 -25.13 -0.23
C TYR A 295 11.88 -24.51 0.87
N ARG A 296 11.44 -24.70 2.13
CA ARG A 296 12.14 -24.25 3.34
C ARG A 296 12.70 -25.46 4.10
N LEU A 297 13.99 -25.42 4.41
CA LEU A 297 14.70 -26.44 5.20
C LEU A 297 15.72 -25.75 6.12
N GLY A 298 15.62 -26.00 7.43
CA GLY A 298 16.39 -25.27 8.43
C GLY A 298 16.18 -23.75 8.31
N GLY A 299 17.29 -22.99 8.27
CA GLY A 299 17.28 -21.54 8.04
C GLY A 299 17.11 -21.13 6.57
N HIS A 300 17.18 -22.05 5.61
CA HIS A 300 17.16 -21.74 4.17
C HIS A 300 15.74 -21.79 3.60
N ARG A 301 15.43 -20.91 2.65
CA ARG A 301 14.31 -21.06 1.72
C ARG A 301 14.75 -20.72 0.31
N VAL A 302 14.51 -21.63 -0.64
CA VAL A 302 14.66 -21.38 -2.09
C VAL A 302 13.26 -21.35 -2.69
N SER A 303 12.94 -20.32 -3.47
CA SER A 303 11.66 -20.22 -4.19
C SER A 303 11.87 -19.89 -5.67
N LEU A 304 11.07 -20.50 -6.54
CA LEU A 304 11.01 -20.23 -7.97
C LEU A 304 9.55 -19.93 -8.35
N GLY A 305 9.32 -18.85 -9.09
CA GLY A 305 7.99 -18.46 -9.52
C GLY A 305 7.92 -17.97 -10.95
N TYR A 306 6.72 -18.08 -11.52
CA TYR A 306 6.37 -17.62 -12.85
C TYR A 306 5.02 -16.88 -12.82
N MET A 307 4.93 -15.78 -13.55
CA MET A 307 3.76 -14.94 -13.72
C MET A 307 3.58 -14.64 -15.20
N HIS A 308 2.34 -14.64 -15.65
CA HIS A 308 1.96 -14.32 -17.02
C HIS A 308 0.81 -13.33 -17.03
N SER A 309 1.08 -12.16 -17.60
CA SER A 309 0.11 -11.16 -17.99
C SER A 309 -0.42 -11.52 -19.38
N SER A 310 -1.74 -11.57 -19.55
CA SER A 310 -2.42 -11.90 -20.81
C SER A 310 -3.67 -11.04 -20.99
N GLY A 311 -4.21 -10.99 -22.20
CA GLY A 311 -5.18 -9.96 -22.61
C GLY A 311 -4.51 -8.80 -23.36
N GLU A 312 -5.28 -7.79 -23.71
CA GLU A 312 -4.79 -6.63 -24.48
C GLU A 312 -4.03 -5.60 -23.64
N THR A 313 -4.24 -5.54 -22.32
CA THR A 313 -3.71 -4.47 -21.47
C THR A 313 -2.77 -4.96 -20.37
N ALA A 314 -2.09 -4.01 -19.72
CA ALA A 314 -1.35 -4.23 -18.49
C ALA A 314 -2.29 -4.61 -17.31
N THR A 315 -1.72 -5.05 -16.19
CA THR A 315 -2.52 -5.28 -14.96
C THR A 315 -2.86 -3.95 -14.28
N PRO A 316 -4.15 -3.60 -14.10
CA PRO A 316 -4.55 -2.35 -13.47
C PRO A 316 -4.46 -2.42 -11.94
N TYR A 317 -4.12 -1.30 -11.33
CA TYR A 317 -4.14 -1.08 -9.88
C TYR A 317 -4.32 0.42 -9.57
N ILE A 318 -4.67 0.75 -8.33
CA ILE A 318 -4.88 2.16 -7.92
C ILE A 318 -3.54 2.87 -7.77
N SER A 319 -3.41 4.06 -8.38
CA SER A 319 -2.19 4.86 -8.35
C SER A 319 -1.68 5.13 -6.93
N GLY A 320 -0.42 4.79 -6.69
CA GLY A 320 0.26 4.94 -5.40
C GLY A 320 0.10 3.73 -4.46
N THR A 321 -0.86 2.84 -4.71
CA THR A 321 -0.94 1.53 -4.03
C THR A 321 0.08 0.55 -4.61
N GLU A 322 0.20 -0.61 -3.97
CA GLU A 322 0.87 -1.79 -4.53
C GLU A 322 -0.19 -2.87 -4.80
N LEU A 323 0.04 -3.74 -5.79
CA LEU A 323 -0.74 -4.96 -6.01
C LEU A 323 -0.07 -6.09 -5.24
N MET A 324 -0.81 -6.94 -4.52
CA MET A 324 -0.25 -8.14 -3.88
C MET A 324 -0.06 -9.30 -4.89
N GLY A 325 0.58 -9.00 -6.02
CA GLY A 325 0.95 -9.97 -7.05
C GLY A 325 2.27 -10.66 -6.75
N MET A 326 2.68 -11.59 -7.60
CA MET A 326 3.97 -12.29 -7.47
C MET A 326 5.18 -11.33 -7.53
N SER A 327 5.05 -10.19 -8.21
CA SER A 327 6.05 -9.13 -8.29
C SER A 327 6.06 -8.19 -7.08
N GLU A 328 5.22 -8.40 -6.04
CA GLU A 328 5.17 -7.50 -4.88
C GLU A 328 6.56 -7.22 -4.26
N LEU A 329 6.75 -5.99 -3.77
CA LEU A 329 8.00 -5.49 -3.16
C LEU A 329 9.26 -5.48 -4.06
N THR A 330 9.11 -5.63 -5.39
CA THR A 330 10.12 -5.14 -6.35
C THR A 330 10.41 -3.66 -6.10
N MET A 331 11.65 -3.23 -6.34
CA MET A 331 12.12 -1.92 -5.86
C MET A 331 12.09 -0.84 -6.96
N SER A 332 12.22 -1.24 -8.22
CA SER A 332 12.41 -0.32 -9.34
C SER A 332 11.26 -0.33 -10.34
N SER A 333 10.77 -1.52 -10.72
CA SER A 333 9.63 -1.72 -11.62
C SER A 333 8.54 -2.59 -10.97
N ASP A 334 7.33 -2.60 -11.53
CA ASP A 334 6.21 -3.42 -11.07
C ASP A 334 6.10 -4.79 -11.75
N PHE A 335 6.74 -4.99 -12.92
CA PHE A 335 6.60 -6.19 -13.76
C PHE A 335 5.14 -6.50 -14.15
N LEU A 336 4.31 -5.46 -14.34
CA LEU A 336 2.88 -5.57 -14.65
C LEU A 336 2.52 -5.08 -16.07
N ASN A 337 3.45 -5.11 -17.03
CA ASN A 337 3.17 -4.63 -18.39
C ASN A 337 2.18 -5.53 -19.15
N ALA A 338 1.70 -5.05 -20.30
CA ALA A 338 0.89 -5.86 -21.20
C ALA A 338 1.71 -7.03 -21.76
N LYS A 339 1.09 -8.22 -21.80
CA LYS A 339 1.63 -9.51 -22.30
C LYS A 339 2.94 -10.00 -21.67
N GLU A 340 3.38 -9.38 -20.58
CA GLU A 340 4.61 -9.72 -19.88
C GLU A 340 4.61 -11.16 -19.35
N ARG A 341 5.75 -11.84 -19.52
CA ARG A 341 6.09 -13.10 -18.88
C ARG A 341 7.22 -12.85 -17.90
N THR A 342 6.96 -13.05 -16.61
CA THR A 342 7.92 -12.76 -15.54
C THR A 342 8.29 -14.03 -14.81
N TRP A 343 9.57 -14.36 -14.70
CA TRP A 343 10.04 -15.39 -13.76
C TRP A 343 10.89 -14.77 -12.65
N GLN A 344 10.91 -15.43 -11.48
CA GLN A 344 11.76 -15.03 -10.38
C GLN A 344 12.37 -16.21 -9.63
N ALA A 345 13.58 -16.01 -9.12
CA ALA A 345 14.22 -16.88 -8.13
C ALA A 345 14.48 -16.07 -6.86
N ILE A 346 14.14 -16.64 -5.70
CA ILE A 346 14.32 -16.03 -4.37
C ILE A 346 15.10 -17.01 -3.49
N TYR A 347 16.10 -16.49 -2.79
CA TYR A 347 16.77 -17.19 -1.69
C TYR A 347 16.65 -16.35 -0.42
N ASP A 348 16.01 -16.91 0.61
CA ASP A 348 15.99 -16.34 1.95
C ASP A 348 16.90 -17.17 2.88
N TYR A 349 17.57 -16.49 3.82
CA TYR A 349 18.24 -17.16 4.94
C TYR A 349 17.97 -16.46 6.27
N ASP A 350 17.55 -17.25 7.26
CA ASP A 350 17.39 -16.83 8.66
C ASP A 350 18.59 -17.31 9.48
N PHE A 351 19.43 -16.36 9.90
CA PHE A 351 20.67 -16.66 10.59
C PHE A 351 20.46 -17.11 12.05
N ALA A 352 19.22 -17.15 12.56
CA ALA A 352 18.92 -17.86 13.81
C ALA A 352 19.38 -19.33 13.74
N ALA A 353 19.33 -19.96 12.56
CA ALA A 353 19.86 -21.31 12.33
C ALA A 353 21.40 -21.42 12.44
N SER A 354 22.12 -20.30 12.36
CA SER A 354 23.56 -20.18 12.60
C SER A 354 23.89 -19.44 13.91
N GLY A 355 22.92 -19.32 14.84
CA GLY A 355 23.14 -18.70 16.15
C GLY A 355 23.16 -17.17 16.16
N VAL A 356 22.75 -16.49 15.08
CA VAL A 356 22.61 -15.02 15.02
C VAL A 356 21.13 -14.64 14.89
N PRO A 357 20.33 -14.76 15.97
CA PRO A 357 18.91 -14.44 15.95
C PRO A 357 18.65 -12.98 15.59
N GLY A 358 17.61 -12.74 14.80
CA GLY A 358 17.23 -11.41 14.32
C GLY A 358 17.91 -10.98 13.03
N LEU A 359 18.98 -11.64 12.57
CA LEU A 359 19.64 -11.38 11.29
C LEU A 359 19.01 -12.22 10.18
N LYS A 360 18.59 -11.58 9.08
CA LYS A 360 17.99 -12.23 7.91
C LYS A 360 18.50 -11.62 6.62
N THR A 361 18.58 -12.42 5.55
CA THR A 361 18.88 -11.92 4.20
C THR A 361 17.91 -12.48 3.18
N ARG A 362 17.69 -11.70 2.12
CA ARG A 362 16.99 -12.10 0.91
C ARG A 362 17.81 -11.71 -0.32
N LEU A 363 18.00 -12.66 -1.23
CA LEU A 363 18.43 -12.42 -2.59
C LEU A 363 17.25 -12.72 -3.52
N ARG A 364 16.98 -11.85 -4.50
CA ARG A 364 15.90 -12.06 -5.48
C ARG A 364 16.36 -11.62 -6.85
N TYR A 365 16.22 -12.49 -7.84
CA TYR A 365 16.37 -12.15 -9.24
C TYR A 365 15.01 -12.27 -9.92
N VAL A 366 14.59 -11.23 -10.65
CA VAL A 366 13.35 -11.17 -11.43
C VAL A 366 13.70 -10.82 -12.87
N ARG A 367 13.01 -11.43 -13.84
CA ARG A 367 13.14 -11.09 -15.27
C ARG A 367 11.78 -11.16 -15.96
N GLY A 368 11.42 -10.07 -16.61
CA GLY A 368 10.29 -9.94 -17.54
C GLY A 368 10.76 -10.02 -19.00
N ASP A 369 9.98 -10.65 -19.86
CA ASP A 369 10.09 -10.58 -21.32
C ASP A 369 8.71 -10.60 -21.99
N ASN A 370 8.68 -10.50 -23.33
CA ASN A 370 7.44 -10.40 -24.12
C ASN A 370 6.59 -9.16 -23.77
N ILE A 371 7.24 -8.08 -23.33
CA ILE A 371 6.57 -6.87 -22.88
C ILE A 371 6.15 -6.02 -24.08
N GLU A 372 4.88 -5.60 -24.08
CA GLU A 372 4.33 -4.64 -25.02
C GLU A 372 4.08 -3.28 -24.35
N LEU A 373 4.59 -2.23 -25.00
CA LEU A 373 4.46 -0.83 -24.59
C LEU A 373 3.76 -0.06 -25.70
N THR A 374 2.45 -0.29 -25.86
CA THR A 374 1.62 0.22 -26.97
C THR A 374 1.75 1.73 -27.16
N ALA A 375 1.79 2.51 -26.07
CA ALA A 375 1.96 3.97 -26.10
C ALA A 375 3.33 4.46 -26.62
N PHE A 376 4.27 3.54 -26.90
CA PHE A 376 5.58 3.78 -27.49
C PHE A 376 5.81 3.00 -28.80
N ASN A 377 4.79 2.25 -29.28
CA ASN A 377 4.90 1.36 -30.44
C ASN A 377 6.12 0.40 -30.34
N ALA A 378 6.26 -0.26 -29.19
CA ALA A 378 7.38 -1.16 -28.90
C ALA A 378 6.91 -2.50 -28.31
N GLU A 379 7.39 -3.60 -28.90
CA GLU A 379 7.05 -4.98 -28.58
C GLU A 379 8.32 -5.82 -28.30
N ASP A 380 8.17 -7.02 -27.74
CA ASP A 380 9.25 -7.90 -27.26
C ASP A 380 10.29 -7.17 -26.38
N ARG A 381 9.83 -6.22 -25.56
CA ARG A 381 10.65 -5.57 -24.55
C ARG A 381 10.95 -6.52 -23.37
N LYS A 382 12.01 -6.21 -22.62
CA LYS A 382 12.57 -7.05 -21.56
C LYS A 382 13.01 -6.19 -20.39
N GLU A 383 12.86 -6.70 -19.18
CA GLU A 383 13.35 -6.06 -17.97
C GLU A 383 13.87 -7.08 -16.96
N ARG A 384 14.75 -6.65 -16.04
CA ARG A 384 15.29 -7.49 -14.97
C ARG A 384 15.67 -6.68 -13.75
N GLU A 385 15.51 -7.29 -12.58
CA GLU A 385 15.91 -6.73 -11.29
C GLU A 385 16.68 -7.76 -10.48
N PHE A 386 17.85 -7.39 -9.95
CA PHE A 386 18.54 -8.15 -8.92
C PHE A 386 18.53 -7.38 -7.60
N GLN A 387 17.90 -7.98 -6.59
CA GLN A 387 17.75 -7.43 -5.24
C GLN A 387 18.63 -8.17 -4.24
N MET A 388 19.23 -7.40 -3.34
CA MET A 388 19.99 -7.87 -2.18
C MET A 388 19.44 -7.16 -0.94
N GLU A 389 19.08 -7.91 0.09
CA GLU A 389 18.49 -7.38 1.31
C GLU A 389 19.14 -8.01 2.54
N LEU A 390 19.44 -7.17 3.53
CA LEU A 390 19.98 -7.57 4.82
C LEU A 390 19.22 -6.82 5.93
N GLY A 391 18.55 -7.56 6.80
CA GLY A 391 17.80 -7.01 7.93
C GLY A 391 18.36 -7.56 9.25
N TYR A 392 18.48 -6.72 10.27
CA TYR A 392 18.84 -7.13 11.62
C TYR A 392 17.95 -6.45 12.66
N VAL A 393 17.37 -7.22 13.58
CA VAL A 393 16.67 -6.70 14.76
C VAL A 393 17.51 -6.98 16.00
N ILE A 394 17.82 -5.95 16.78
CA ILE A 394 18.57 -6.10 18.04
C ILE A 394 17.72 -6.85 19.07
N GLN A 395 18.22 -7.98 19.56
CA GLN A 395 17.44 -8.92 20.39
C GLN A 395 17.38 -8.55 21.88
N SER A 396 18.36 -7.79 22.39
CA SER A 396 18.54 -7.55 23.83
C SER A 396 19.26 -6.22 24.12
N GLY A 397 19.22 -5.79 25.40
CA GLY A 397 19.88 -4.57 25.86
C GLY A 397 19.09 -3.28 25.57
N PRO A 398 19.69 -2.09 25.77
CA PRO A 398 18.99 -0.80 25.67
C PRO A 398 18.41 -0.47 24.29
N LEU A 399 18.90 -1.12 23.23
CA LEU A 399 18.44 -0.94 21.85
C LEU A 399 17.60 -2.13 21.34
N LYS A 400 17.09 -2.99 22.24
CA LYS A 400 16.21 -4.10 21.88
C LYS A 400 15.05 -3.60 21.00
N ASN A 401 14.69 -4.36 19.96
CA ASN A 401 13.68 -4.03 18.95
C ASN A 401 14.05 -2.90 17.98
N VAL A 402 15.25 -2.31 18.04
CA VAL A 402 15.75 -1.48 16.93
C VAL A 402 16.02 -2.41 15.74
N GLY A 403 15.33 -2.15 14.63
CA GLY A 403 15.49 -2.81 13.35
C GLY A 403 16.36 -1.98 12.41
N LEU A 404 17.34 -2.63 11.79
CA LEU A 404 18.19 -2.10 10.73
C LEU A 404 17.86 -2.85 9.44
N MET A 405 17.71 -2.14 8.33
CA MET A 405 17.44 -2.76 7.03
C MET A 405 18.22 -2.07 5.92
N THR A 406 19.00 -2.85 5.17
CA THR A 406 19.66 -2.43 3.94
C THR A 406 19.04 -3.17 2.77
N ARG A 407 18.66 -2.44 1.71
CA ARG A 407 18.21 -3.02 0.44
C ARG A 407 18.98 -2.39 -0.71
N LYS A 408 19.51 -3.21 -1.61
CA LYS A 408 20.12 -2.80 -2.88
C LYS A 408 19.36 -3.46 -4.03
N SER A 409 19.08 -2.71 -5.07
CA SER A 409 18.54 -3.19 -6.33
C SER A 409 19.40 -2.73 -7.50
N ILE A 410 19.51 -3.58 -8.52
CA ILE A 410 20.12 -3.30 -9.82
C ILE A 410 19.06 -3.66 -10.87
N TYR A 411 18.49 -2.64 -11.49
CA TYR A 411 17.38 -2.78 -12.45
C TYR A 411 17.79 -2.34 -13.85
N ARG A 412 17.47 -3.15 -14.86
CA ARG A 412 17.83 -2.91 -16.28
C ARG A 412 16.68 -3.29 -17.21
N ASN A 413 16.42 -2.51 -18.25
CA ASN A 413 15.46 -2.81 -19.31
C ASN A 413 15.96 -2.39 -20.71
N ASP A 414 15.16 -2.65 -21.74
CA ASP A 414 15.38 -2.20 -23.13
C ASP A 414 14.22 -1.32 -23.66
N PHE A 415 13.61 -0.55 -22.75
CA PHE A 415 12.43 0.27 -23.03
C PHE A 415 12.79 1.56 -23.79
N PRO A 416 11.87 2.10 -24.60
CA PRO A 416 12.08 3.38 -25.28
C PRO A 416 12.23 4.56 -24.31
N GLY A 417 12.96 5.59 -24.75
CA GLY A 417 13.12 6.84 -24.02
C GLY A 417 11.77 7.49 -23.64
N GLY A 418 11.64 7.91 -22.39
CA GLY A 418 10.40 8.46 -21.84
C GLY A 418 9.42 7.42 -21.30
N ALA A 419 9.81 6.14 -21.22
CA ALA A 419 9.21 5.15 -20.33
C ALA A 419 9.33 5.57 -18.85
N ALA A 420 8.47 5.03 -17.98
CA ALA A 420 8.45 5.39 -16.56
C ALA A 420 9.57 4.70 -15.75
N PHE A 421 9.93 3.48 -16.14
CA PHE A 421 11.01 2.72 -15.52
C PHE A 421 12.29 2.89 -16.34
N ARG A 422 13.36 3.35 -15.67
CA ARG A 422 14.67 3.67 -16.25
C ARG A 422 15.72 2.75 -15.60
N ASP A 423 16.80 2.45 -16.31
CA ASP A 423 17.92 1.71 -15.73
C ASP A 423 18.44 2.42 -14.46
N GLU A 424 18.50 1.69 -13.34
CA GLU A 424 18.86 2.29 -12.05
C GLU A 424 19.62 1.32 -11.12
N ASN A 425 20.38 1.89 -10.18
CA ASN A 425 21.02 1.19 -9.08
C ASN A 425 20.50 1.73 -7.74
N GLN A 426 19.36 1.26 -7.26
CA GLN A 426 18.72 1.83 -6.08
C GLN A 426 19.25 1.25 -4.75
N THR A 427 19.53 2.10 -3.76
CA THR A 427 19.93 1.76 -2.39
C THR A 427 18.89 2.30 -1.41
N ARG A 428 18.57 1.54 -0.36
CA ARG A 428 17.69 1.96 0.73
C ARG A 428 18.32 1.56 2.07
N PHE A 429 18.45 2.50 2.99
CA PHE A 429 18.80 2.23 4.39
C PHE A 429 17.66 2.68 5.28
N LEU A 430 17.23 1.81 6.19
CA LEU A 430 16.18 2.10 7.15
C LEU A 430 16.64 1.75 8.57
N VAL A 431 16.31 2.63 9.51
CA VAL A 431 16.33 2.33 10.94
C VAL A 431 14.91 2.48 11.47
N LEU A 432 14.37 1.44 12.09
CA LEU A 432 13.02 1.39 12.63
C LEU A 432 13.07 1.10 14.13
N TYR A 433 12.30 1.83 14.93
CA TYR A 433 12.10 1.52 16.33
C TYR A 433 10.67 1.83 16.73
N THR A 434 9.97 0.86 17.31
CA THR A 434 8.61 1.03 17.83
C THR A 434 8.66 0.87 19.34
N VAL A 435 8.17 1.89 20.05
CA VAL A 435 8.04 1.89 21.51
C VAL A 435 6.55 1.90 21.88
N ALA A 436 6.15 1.03 22.81
CA ALA A 436 4.86 1.08 23.46
C ALA A 436 4.85 2.27 24.45
N LEU A 437 3.77 3.03 24.44
CA LEU A 437 3.57 4.19 25.33
C LEU A 437 2.86 3.78 26.62
N TRP A 438 1.95 2.80 26.53
CA TRP A 438 1.33 2.04 27.61
C TRP A 438 0.91 0.66 27.09
#